data_AF-A0A6H1ZZV9-F1
#
_entry.id   AF-A0A6H1ZZV9-F1
#
_cell.length_a   1.000
_cell.length_b   1.000
_cell.length_c   1.000
_cell.angle_alpha   90.00
_cell.angle_beta   90.00
_cell.angle_gamma   90.00
#
_symmetry.space_group_name_H-M   'P 1'
#
loop_
_entity.id
_entity.type
_entity.pdbx_description
1 polymer ?
#
loop_
_entity_poly.entity_id
_entity_poly.type
_entity_poly.pdbx_seq_one_letter_code
_entity_poly.pdbx_strand_id
1 'polypeptide(L)' 'MITAQDVTAHSSTDECQICKDELRRFDTFYDCRARKGDKVWSLICRECFQLYGIGIGTGLGHEFDSTSNKKLR' A
#
# COMPACT_ATOMS: atom_id res chain seq x y z
N MET A 1 2.64 -19.03 -31.94
CA MET A 1 3.58 -18.02 -31.40
C MET A 1 2.79 -17.20 -30.40
N ILE A 2 3.01 -17.40 -29.11
CA ILE A 2 2.22 -16.74 -28.05
C ILE A 2 2.90 -15.40 -27.74
N THR A 3 2.25 -14.30 -28.07
CA THR A 3 2.67 -12.94 -27.73
C THR A 3 2.36 -12.67 -26.27
N ALA A 4 3.35 -12.86 -25.40
CA ALA A 4 3.32 -12.39 -24.03
C ALA A 4 3.63 -10.89 -24.00
N GLN A 5 2.64 -10.05 -24.33
CA GLN A 5 2.73 -8.59 -24.14
C GLN A 5 1.38 -8.05 -23.68
N ASP A 6 0.99 -8.40 -22.46
CA ASP A 6 0.07 -7.59 -21.67
C ASP A 6 0.30 -7.86 -20.17
N VAL A 7 1.56 -7.77 -19.75
CA VAL A 7 1.87 -7.41 -18.36
C VAL A 7 1.84 -5.89 -18.36
N THR A 8 0.65 -5.33 -18.21
CA THR A 8 0.50 -3.97 -17.71
C THR A 8 1.24 -3.95 -16.37
N ALA A 9 2.49 -3.46 -16.41
CA ALA A 9 3.23 -3.07 -15.23
C ALA A 9 2.36 -1.99 -14.56
N HIS A 10 1.48 -2.42 -13.65
CA HIS A 10 0.70 -1.53 -12.82
C HIS A 10 1.74 -0.69 -12.08
N SER A 11 1.79 0.59 -12.44
CA SER A 11 2.75 1.58 -11.99
C SER A 11 3.20 1.31 -10.56
N SER A 12 4.52 1.17 -10.41
CA SER A 12 5.31 1.22 -9.19
C SER A 12 4.89 2.41 -8.35
N THR A 13 3.79 2.27 -7.61
CA THR A 13 3.20 3.37 -6.85
C THR A 13 3.82 3.33 -5.48
N ASP A 14 5.06 3.82 -5.41
CA ASP A 14 5.72 4.25 -4.17
C ASP A 14 5.00 5.49 -3.58
N GLU A 15 3.67 5.57 -3.70
CA GLU A 15 2.84 6.72 -3.34
C GLU A 15 1.61 6.25 -2.58
N CYS A 16 1.24 6.99 -1.55
CA CYS A 16 0.07 6.74 -0.75
C CYS A 16 -1.20 6.94 -1.60
N GLN A 17 -2.05 5.93 -1.69
CA GLN A 17 -3.26 6.01 -2.50
C GLN A 17 -4.31 6.99 -1.96
N ILE A 18 -4.17 7.47 -0.72
CA ILE A 18 -5.04 8.45 -0.05
C ILE A 18 -4.51 9.89 -0.16
N CYS A 19 -3.30 10.17 0.37
CA CYS A 19 -2.75 11.54 0.36
C CYS A 19 -1.90 11.85 -0.88
N LYS A 20 -1.56 10.83 -1.69
CA LYS A 20 -0.70 10.94 -2.87
C LYS A 20 0.76 11.32 -2.59
N ASP A 21 1.17 11.36 -1.32
CA ASP A 21 2.58 11.53 -0.97
C ASP A 21 3.39 10.26 -1.26
N GLU A 22 4.68 10.44 -1.60
CA GLU A 22 5.63 9.35 -1.75
C GLU A 22 5.82 8.55 -0.45
N LEU A 23 5.59 7.24 -0.50
CA LEU A 23 5.75 6.30 0.62
C LEU A 23 7.19 6.19 1.11
N ARG A 24 8.18 6.46 0.25
CA ARG A 24 9.60 6.50 0.62
C ARG A 24 9.93 7.60 1.63
N ARG A 25 9.06 8.59 1.80
CA ARG A 25 9.23 9.66 2.81
C ARG A 25 8.87 9.19 4.22
N PHE A 26 8.23 8.04 4.36
CA PHE A 26 7.81 7.46 5.63
C PHE A 26 8.65 6.22 5.93
N ASP A 27 8.88 5.91 7.20
CA ASP A 27 9.65 4.71 7.61
C ASP A 27 8.90 3.41 7.26
N THR A 28 7.57 3.46 7.27
CA THR A 28 6.70 2.31 7.00
C THR A 28 5.52 2.70 6.12
N PHE A 29 5.05 1.72 5.36
CA PHE A 29 3.82 1.81 4.59
C PHE A 29 2.97 0.55 4.83
N TYR A 30 1.68 0.68 4.54
CA TYR A 30 0.69 -0.33 4.85
C TYR A 30 -0.08 -0.69 3.60
N ASP A 31 -0.13 -1.97 3.28
CA ASP A 31 -1.12 -2.50 2.36
C ASP A 31 -2.28 -3.01 3.22
N CYS A 32 -3.42 -2.34 3.17
CA CYS A 32 -4.55 -2.66 4.03
C CYS A 32 -5.87 -2.27 3.41
N ARG A 33 -6.96 -2.76 4.00
CA ARG A 33 -8.28 -2.20 3.71
C ARG A 33 -8.40 -0.82 4.33
N ALA A 34 -8.83 0.19 3.56
CA ALA A 34 -9.10 1.53 4.07
C ALA A 34 -10.59 1.87 3.97
N ARG A 35 -11.09 2.70 4.88
CA ARG A 35 -12.46 3.26 4.82
C ARG A 35 -12.62 4.37 3.78
N LYS A 36 -11.51 4.84 3.20
CA LYS A 36 -11.46 6.00 2.32
C LYS A 36 -10.95 5.59 0.95
N GLY A 37 -11.77 5.84 -0.07
CA GLY A 37 -11.55 5.44 -1.47
C GLY A 37 -12.45 4.26 -1.88
N ASP A 38 -12.70 4.12 -3.18
CA ASP A 38 -13.52 3.03 -3.75
C ASP A 38 -12.81 1.67 -3.78
N LYS A 39 -11.56 1.59 -3.27
CA LYS A 39 -10.74 0.38 -3.33
C LYS A 39 -10.82 -0.41 -2.03
N VAL A 40 -11.04 -1.71 -2.16
CA VAL A 40 -11.12 -2.67 -1.04
C VAL A 40 -9.76 -2.87 -0.36
N TRP A 41 -8.67 -2.66 -1.08
CA TRP A 41 -7.28 -2.70 -0.59
C TRP A 41 -6.54 -1.47 -1.09
N SER A 42 -5.70 -0.90 -0.24
CA SER A 42 -4.95 0.31 -0.55
C SER A 42 -3.56 0.31 0.08
N LEU A 43 -2.59 0.74 -0.72
CA LEU A 43 -1.23 1.03 -0.28
C LEU A 43 -1.16 2.46 0.25
N ILE A 44 -0.93 2.63 1.54
CA ILE A 44 -1.05 3.92 2.22
C ILE A 44 0.09 4.16 3.22
N CYS A 45 0.41 5.42 3.48
CA CYS A 45 1.38 5.80 4.51
C CYS A 45 0.84 5.56 5.93
N ARG A 46 1.73 5.59 6.92
CA ARG A 46 1.38 5.43 8.34
C ARG A 46 0.30 6.39 8.84
N GLU A 47 0.35 7.65 8.43
CA GLU A 47 -0.61 8.66 8.87
C GLU A 47 -2.01 8.38 8.30
N CYS A 48 -2.08 8.08 7.00
CA CYS A 48 -3.34 7.70 6.35
C CYS A 48 -3.87 6.37 6.90
N PHE A 49 -2.99 5.46 7.29
CA PHE A 49 -3.36 4.24 7.98
C PHE A 49 -4.02 4.52 9.33
N GLN A 50 -3.46 5.40 10.16
CA GLN A 50 -4.06 5.74 11.46
C GLN A 50 -5.45 6.37 11.35
N LEU A 51 -5.69 7.13 10.28
CA LEU A 51 -6.96 7.82 10.06
C LEU A 51 -8.02 6.94 9.39
N TYR A 52 -7.62 6.07 8.45
CA TYR A 52 -8.54 5.37 7.56
C TYR A 52 -8.33 3.87 7.48
N GLY A 53 -7.19 3.36 7.95
CA GLY A 53 -6.80 1.96 7.90
C GLY A 53 -7.72 1.07 8.74
N ILE A 54 -8.07 -0.08 8.19
CA ILE A 54 -8.83 -1.14 8.84
C ILE A 54 -7.91 -2.35 8.91
N GLY A 55 -7.52 -2.73 10.13
CA GLY A 55 -7.08 -4.11 10.39
C GLY A 55 -5.60 -4.41 10.59
N ILE A 56 -4.81 -3.51 11.17
CA ILE A 56 -3.60 -3.98 11.89
C ILE A 56 -4.06 -4.79 13.11
N GLY A 57 -3.63 -6.05 13.17
CA GLY A 57 -3.96 -6.98 14.25
C GLY A 57 -5.24 -7.81 14.05
N THR A 58 -6.04 -7.53 13.01
CA THR A 58 -7.21 -8.37 12.64
C THR A 58 -6.93 -9.28 11.43
N GLY A 59 -5.68 -9.30 10.95
CA GLY A 59 -5.28 -10.05 9.75
C GLY A 59 -5.73 -9.44 8.42
N LEU A 60 -6.10 -8.16 8.39
CA LEU A 60 -6.65 -7.47 7.20
C LEU A 60 -5.74 -6.34 6.68
N GLY A 61 -4.46 -6.36 7.07
CA GLY A 61 -3.43 -5.46 6.57
C GLY A 61 -2.03 -6.00 6.84
N HIS A 62 -1.08 -5.56 6.03
CA HIS A 62 0.34 -5.86 6.14
C HIS A 62 1.14 -4.57 6.28
N GLU A 63 2.07 -4.56 7.23
CA GLU A 63 3.02 -3.46 7.42
C GLU A 63 4.33 -3.80 6.72
N PHE A 64 4.88 -2.84 6.00
CA PHE A 64 6.15 -2.98 5.29
C PHE A 64 7.11 -1.86 5.70
N ASP A 65 8.38 -2.23 5.77
CA ASP A 65 9.49 -1.28 5.90
C ASP A 65 9.77 -0.61 4.55
N SER A 66 9.82 0.72 4.50
CA SER A 66 9.98 1.46 3.24
C SER A 66 11.37 1.36 2.62
N THR A 67 12.38 1.06 3.44
CA THR A 67 13.78 0.97 3.00
C THR A 67 14.09 -0.39 2.38
N SER A 68 13.59 -1.46 2.98
CA SER A 68 13.88 -2.83 2.60
C SER A 68 12.72 -3.55 1.91
N ASN A 69 11.53 -2.92 1.87
CA ASN A 69 10.27 -3.51 1.39
C ASN A 69 9.94 -4.84 2.08
N LYS A 70 10.49 -5.08 3.28
CA LYS A 70 10.24 -6.31 4.04
C LYS A 70 8.94 -6.17 4.81
N LYS A 71 8.14 -7.22 4.78
CA LYS A 71 6.95 -7.34 5.64
C LYS A 71 7.39 -7.40 7.10
N LEU A 72 6.90 -6.47 7.90
CA LEU A 72 7.14 -6.39 9.33
C LEU A 72 6.06 -7.16 10.12
N ARG A 73 4.78 -7.02 9.72
CA ARG A 73 3.62 -7.62 10.40
C ARG A 73 2.53 -8.01 9.41
#